data_AF-A0A2G1YAD1-F1
#
_entry.id   AF-A0A2G1YAD1-F1
#
_cell.length_a   1.000
_cell.length_b   1.000
_cell.length_c   1.000
_cell.angle_alpha   90.00
_cell.angle_beta   90.00
_cell.angle_gamma   90.00
#
_symmetry.space_group_name_H-M   'P 1'
#
loop_
_entity.id
_entity.type
_entity.pdbx_description
1 polymer ?
#
loop_
_entity_poly.entity_id
_entity_poly.type
_entity_poly.pdbx_seq_one_letter_code
_entity_poly.pdbx_strand_id
1 'polypeptide(L)'
;MNGYQKGDVAIKIEGRNYRLRLTLGSLAEIEERLDVKGPLALAEKIRSFGAKNRSNSEALTLLECLMCVAGHKGDVSVPHMVRRAKPMDYMPAIATLFEETFS
;
A
#
# COMPACT_ATOMS: atom_id res chain seq x y z
N MET A 1 14.58 14.72 8.80
CA MET A 1 13.15 15.05 8.91
C MET A 1 12.50 14.83 7.56
N ASN A 2 11.86 13.68 7.30
CA ASN A 2 11.05 13.51 6.08
C ASN A 2 9.61 13.89 6.39
N GLY A 3 9.29 15.17 6.14
CA GLY A 3 7.94 15.71 6.20
C GLY A 3 6.99 14.99 5.24
N TYR A 4 5.70 15.26 5.40
CA TYR A 4 4.68 14.89 4.43
C TYR A 4 5.08 15.45 3.04
N GLN A 5 5.11 14.59 2.03
CA GLN A 5 5.32 14.96 0.63
C GLN A 5 4.01 14.90 -0.12
N LYS A 6 3.87 15.70 -1.18
CA LYS A 6 2.73 15.61 -2.10
C LYS A 6 2.71 14.18 -2.67
N GLY A 7 1.57 13.49 -2.56
CA GLY A 7 1.42 12.07 -2.88
C GLY A 7 1.58 11.11 -1.71
N ASP A 8 1.78 11.61 -0.48
CA ASP A 8 1.66 10.79 0.73
C ASP A 8 0.18 10.66 1.13
N VAL A 9 -0.25 9.47 1.50
CA VAL A 9 -1.60 9.24 2.06
C VAL A 9 -1.47 8.80 3.51
N ALA A 10 -2.18 9.46 4.41
CA ALA A 10 -2.25 9.07 5.81
C ALA A 10 -3.40 8.08 6.04
N ILE A 11 -3.13 6.98 6.72
CA ILE A 11 -4.14 5.99 7.13
C ILE A 11 -4.09 5.79 8.64
N LYS A 12 -5.20 5.33 9.21
CA LYS A 12 -5.30 5.00 10.64
C LYS A 12 -5.67 3.54 10.81
N ILE A 13 -4.79 2.76 11.43
CA ILE A 13 -5.01 1.34 11.75
C ILE A 13 -4.94 1.19 13.27
N GLU A 14 -5.99 0.65 13.88
CA GLU A 14 -6.08 0.41 15.34
C GLU A 14 -5.63 1.62 16.19
N GLY A 15 -6.05 2.83 15.81
CA GLY A 15 -5.74 4.05 16.55
C GLY A 15 -4.39 4.69 16.21
N ARG A 16 -3.51 4.02 15.46
CA ARG A 16 -2.19 4.54 15.06
C ARG A 16 -2.22 5.09 13.64
N ASN A 17 -1.54 6.21 13.45
CA ASN A 17 -1.39 6.83 12.14
C ASN A 17 -0.18 6.24 11.41
N TYR A 18 -0.41 5.79 10.18
CA TYR A 18 0.61 5.33 9.27
C TYR A 18 0.60 6.21 8.02
N ARG A 19 1.73 6.27 7.35
CA ARG A 19 1.89 7.02 6.11
C ARG A 19 2.21 6.03 4.99
N LEU A 20 1.44 6.15 3.91
CA LEU A 20 1.65 5.43 2.67
C LEU A 20 2.30 6.36 1.66
N ARG A 21 3.17 5.80 0.82
CA ARG A 21 3.79 6.49 -0.29
C ARG A 21 4.02 5.53 -1.44
N LEU A 22 3.65 5.95 -2.63
CA LEU A 22 3.99 5.25 -3.86
C LEU A 22 5.28 5.84 -4.44
N THR A 23 6.39 5.17 -4.16
CA THR A 23 7.71 5.43 -4.76
C THR A 23 7.99 4.47 -5.93
N LEU A 24 9.01 4.77 -6.74
CA LEU A 24 9.49 3.82 -7.76
C LEU A 24 9.95 2.49 -7.13
N GLY A 25 10.56 2.52 -5.94
CA GLY A 25 10.99 1.32 -5.23
C GLY A 25 9.81 0.47 -4.77
N SER A 26 8.78 1.09 -4.19
CA SER A 26 7.55 0.37 -3.83
C SER A 26 6.79 -0.14 -5.04
N LEU A 27 6.82 0.56 -6.17
CA LEU A 27 6.22 0.07 -7.41
C LEU A 27 6.92 -1.21 -7.89
N ALA A 28 8.26 -1.21 -7.94
CA ALA A 28 9.03 -2.39 -8.30
C ALA A 28 8.79 -3.58 -7.35
N GLU A 29 8.72 -3.31 -6.04
CA GLU A 29 8.42 -4.36 -5.04
C GLU A 29 7.01 -4.93 -5.21
N ILE A 30 6.02 -4.09 -5.53
CA ILE A 30 4.65 -4.54 -5.80
C ILE A 30 4.60 -5.41 -7.06
N GLU A 31 5.27 -4.98 -8.13
CA GLU A 31 5.35 -5.73 -9.38
C GLU A 31 5.96 -7.12 -9.16
N GLU A 32 7.04 -7.20 -8.39
CA GLU A 32 7.70 -8.45 -8.04
C GLU A 32 6.83 -9.36 -7.16
N ARG A 33 6.25 -8.81 -6.08
CA ARG A 33 5.53 -9.62 -5.07
C ARG A 33 4.12 -10.04 -5.50
N LEU A 34 3.48 -9.30 -6.40
CA LEU A 34 2.12 -9.58 -6.89
C LEU A 34 2.08 -10.10 -8.33
N ASP A 35 3.24 -10.29 -8.97
CA ASP A 35 3.38 -10.70 -10.38
C ASP A 35 2.54 -9.82 -11.32
N VAL A 36 2.58 -8.50 -11.10
CA VAL A 36 1.91 -7.50 -11.95
C VAL A 36 2.96 -6.69 -12.70
N LYS A 37 2.64 -6.25 -13.92
CA LYS A 37 3.58 -5.49 -14.75
C LYS A 37 2.98 -4.18 -15.21
N GLY A 38 3.54 -3.09 -14.71
CA GLY A 38 3.18 -1.74 -15.07
C GLY A 38 1.97 -1.19 -14.30
N PRO A 39 1.78 0.14 -14.37
CA PRO A 39 0.72 0.84 -13.62
C PRO A 39 -0.70 0.37 -13.95
N LEU A 40 -0.97 -0.01 -15.20
CA LEU A 40 -2.31 -0.43 -15.62
C LEU A 40 -2.71 -1.76 -14.98
N ALA A 41 -1.83 -2.78 -15.02
CA ALA A 41 -2.08 -4.08 -14.40
C ALA A 41 -2.26 -3.95 -12.88
N LEU A 42 -1.49 -3.06 -12.26
CA LEU A 42 -1.62 -2.76 -10.85
C LEU A 42 -2.94 -2.05 -10.52
N ALA A 43 -3.38 -1.08 -11.33
CA ALA A 43 -4.68 -0.43 -11.17
C ALA A 43 -5.84 -1.44 -11.31
N GLU A 44 -5.75 -2.38 -12.26
CA GLU A 44 -6.71 -3.48 -12.42
C GLU A 44 -6.72 -4.40 -11.19
N LYS A 45 -5.54 -4.78 -10.69
CA LYS A 45 -5.39 -5.56 -9.46
C LYS A 45 -6.04 -4.86 -8.27
N ILE A 46 -5.79 -3.55 -8.11
CA ILE A 46 -6.38 -2.74 -7.03
C ILE A 46 -7.91 -2.74 -7.13
N ARG A 47 -8.47 -2.54 -8.33
CA ARG A 47 -9.91 -2.62 -8.58
C ARG A 47 -10.49 -4.01 -8.25
N SER A 48 -9.72 -5.08 -8.50
CA SER A 48 -10.17 -6.45 -8.25
C SER A 48 -10.40 -6.76 -6.76
N PHE A 49 -9.67 -6.12 -5.84
CA PHE A 49 -9.92 -6.25 -4.40
C PHE A 49 -11.27 -5.65 -3.95
N GLY A 50 -11.82 -4.72 -4.73
CA GLY A 50 -13.17 -4.19 -4.53
C GLY A 50 -14.26 -5.20 -4.91
N ALA A 51 -13.99 -6.06 -5.88
CA ALA A 51 -14.88 -7.13 -6.32
C ALA A 51 -14.82 -8.32 -5.34
N LYS A 52 -15.82 -9.20 -5.39
CA LYS A 52 -16.10 -10.29 -4.43
C LYS A 52 -14.96 -11.32 -4.18
N ASN A 53 -13.78 -11.15 -4.79
CA ASN A 53 -12.64 -12.07 -4.71
C ASN A 53 -11.45 -11.38 -4.00
N ARG A 54 -11.54 -11.27 -2.67
CA ARG A 54 -10.50 -10.63 -1.84
C ARG A 54 -9.46 -11.65 -1.42
N SER A 55 -8.28 -11.58 -2.02
CA SER A 55 -7.11 -12.20 -1.41
C SER A 55 -6.56 -11.28 -0.32
N ASN A 56 -6.85 -11.60 0.94
CA ASN A 56 -6.38 -10.81 2.09
C ASN A 56 -4.85 -10.71 2.15
N SER A 57 -4.14 -11.74 1.66
CA SER A 57 -2.67 -11.77 1.63
C SER A 57 -2.08 -10.81 0.61
N GLU A 58 -2.69 -10.69 -0.56
CA GLU A 58 -2.25 -9.75 -1.60
C GLU A 58 -2.56 -8.30 -1.21
N ALA A 59 -3.73 -8.04 -0.63
CA ALA A 59 -4.08 -6.72 -0.10
C ALA A 59 -3.13 -6.30 1.03
N LEU A 60 -2.76 -7.23 1.92
CA LEU A 60 -1.75 -6.97 2.94
C LEU A 60 -0.40 -6.67 2.28
N THR A 61 0.04 -7.48 1.31
CA THR A 61 1.29 -7.26 0.57
C THR A 61 1.36 -5.85 -0.04
N LEU A 62 0.27 -5.38 -0.67
CA LEU A 62 0.19 -3.99 -1.16
C LEU A 62 0.43 -2.97 -0.05
N LEU A 63 -0.25 -3.14 1.09
CA LEU A 63 -0.09 -2.25 2.23
C LEU A 63 1.36 -2.23 2.71
N GLU A 64 2.01 -3.39 2.82
CA GLU A 64 3.40 -3.51 3.26
C GLU A 64 4.36 -2.73 2.37
N CYS A 65 4.25 -2.88 1.05
CA CYS A 65 5.13 -2.19 0.10
C CYS A 65 4.96 -0.66 0.11
N LEU A 66 3.76 -0.17 0.44
CA LEU A 66 3.45 1.27 0.43
C LEU A 66 3.78 1.96 1.75
N MET A 67 3.99 1.22 2.84
CA MET A 67 4.20 1.80 4.16
C MET A 67 5.58 2.46 4.29
N CYS A 68 5.58 3.75 4.61
CA CYS A 68 6.77 4.47 5.04
C CYS A 68 7.08 4.14 6.51
N VAL A 69 7.75 3.02 6.77
CA VAL A 69 8.28 2.76 8.12
C VAL A 69 9.48 3.67 8.36
N ALA A 70 9.35 4.62 9.29
CA ALA A 70 10.43 5.54 9.63
C ALA A 70 11.63 4.75 10.19
N GLY A 71 12.69 4.63 9.40
CA GLY A 71 14.02 4.22 9.89
C GLY A 71 14.53 2.84 9.46
N HIS A 72 13.94 2.14 8.51
CA HIS A 72 14.44 0.81 8.10
C HIS A 72 14.91 0.77 6.64
N LYS A 73 16.24 0.79 6.47
CA LYS A 73 16.89 0.20 5.29
C LYS A 73 16.77 -1.32 5.42
N GLY A 74 15.93 -1.95 4.60
CA GLY A 74 16.12 -3.35 4.23
C GLY A 74 15.37 -4.43 5.01
N ASP A 75 14.48 -4.11 5.95
CA ASP A 75 13.56 -5.10 6.50
C ASP A 75 12.29 -4.38 6.94
N VAL A 76 11.22 -4.47 6.16
CA VAL A 76 9.93 -3.86 6.51
C VAL A 76 9.31 -4.72 7.60
N SER A 77 9.69 -4.46 8.86
CA SER A 77 9.00 -5.04 10.01
C SER A 77 7.64 -4.35 10.14
N VAL A 78 6.68 -4.84 9.36
CA VAL A 78 5.28 -4.45 9.37
C VAL A 78 4.76 -4.74 10.78
N PRO A 79 4.30 -3.72 11.54
CA PRO A 79 3.84 -3.96 12.90
C PRO A 79 2.76 -5.05 12.91
N HIS A 80 2.80 -5.95 13.89
CA HIS A 80 1.83 -7.06 14.00
C HIS A 80 0.36 -6.60 13.90
N MET A 81 0.06 -5.38 14.34
CA MET A 81 -1.26 -4.74 14.24
C MET A 81 -1.69 -4.54 12.77
N VAL A 82 -0.76 -4.15 11.89
CA VAL A 82 -1.03 -3.97 10.46
C VAL A 82 -1.33 -5.31 9.79
N ARG A 83 -0.67 -6.39 10.21
CA ARG A 83 -0.97 -7.75 9.71
C ARG A 83 -2.38 -8.23 10.07
N ARG A 84 -3.03 -7.60 11.05
CA ARG A 84 -4.42 -7.90 11.46
C ARG A 84 -5.43 -6.95 10.83
N ALA A 85 -4.97 -5.91 10.12
CA ALA A 85 -5.84 -4.94 9.46
C ALA A 85 -6.65 -5.63 8.36
N LYS A 86 -7.93 -5.31 8.26
CA LYS A 86 -8.78 -5.84 7.20
C LYS A 86 -8.57 -5.00 5.95
N PRO A 87 -8.61 -5.57 4.73
CA PRO A 87 -8.49 -4.80 3.49
C PRO A 87 -9.43 -3.59 3.42
N MET A 88 -10.63 -3.68 3.99
CA MET A 88 -11.58 -2.56 4.06
C MET A 88 -11.07 -1.33 4.82
N ASP A 89 -10.08 -1.48 5.71
CA ASP A 89 -9.56 -0.40 6.55
C ASP A 89 -8.54 0.48 5.81
N TYR A 90 -7.93 -0.01 4.73
CA TYR A 90 -6.82 0.67 4.05
C TYR A 90 -6.93 0.69 2.52
N MET A 91 -7.66 -0.23 1.89
CA MET A 91 -7.78 -0.28 0.43
C MET A 91 -8.35 1.00 -0.20
N PRO A 92 -9.33 1.71 0.40
CA PRO A 92 -9.78 3.00 -0.14
C PRO A 92 -8.64 4.02 -0.23
N ALA A 93 -7.79 4.08 0.80
CA ALA A 93 -6.64 4.99 0.83
C ALA A 93 -5.56 4.59 -0.18
N ILE A 94 -5.34 3.29 -0.39
CA ILE A 94 -4.46 2.79 -1.45
C ILE A 94 -5.02 3.18 -2.82
N ALA A 95 -6.33 3.00 -3.07
CA ALA A 95 -6.94 3.41 -4.33
C ALA A 95 -6.73 4.91 -4.62
N THR A 96 -6.99 5.78 -3.62
CA THR A 96 -6.73 7.22 -3.73
C THR A 96 -5.25 7.52 -4.01
N LEU A 97 -4.32 6.85 -3.32
CA LEU A 97 -2.89 7.01 -3.56
C LEU A 97 -2.51 6.74 -5.03
N PHE A 98 -3.07 5.68 -5.61
CA PHE A 98 -2.82 5.32 -7.01
C PHE A 98 -3.47 6.31 -7.99
N GLU A 99 -4.71 6.71 -7.73
CA GLU A 99 -5.41 7.73 -8.54
C GLU A 99 -4.64 9.05 -8.54
N GLU A 100 -4.19 9.54 -7.38
CA GLU A 100 -3.43 10.79 -7.29
C GLU A 100 -2.03 10.72 -7.94
N THR A 101 -1.44 9.52 -8.04
CA THR A 101 -0.09 9.35 -8.61
C THR A 101 -0.10 9.18 -10.13
N PHE A 102 -1.15 8.57 -10.70
CA PHE A 102 -1.21 8.21 -12.12
C PHE A 102 -2.29 8.94 -12.93
N SER A 103 -3.08 9.82 -12.30
CA SER A 103 -4.03 10.69 -12.99
C SER A 103 -3.41 12.00 -13.45
#